data_AF-A0A3D2JZK2-F1
#
_entry.id   AF-A0A3D2JZK2-F1
#
_cell.length_a   1.000
_cell.length_b   1.000
_cell.length_c   1.000
_cell.angle_alpha   90.00
_cell.angle_beta   90.00
_cell.angle_gamma   90.00
#
_symmetry.space_group_name_H-M   'P 1'
#
loop_
_entity.id
_entity.type
_entity.pdbx_description
1 polymer ?
#
loop_
_entity_poly.entity_id
_entity_poly.type
_entity_poly.pdbx_seq_one_letter_code
_entity_poly.pdbx_strand_id
1 'polypeptide(L)'
;PYWGMAHAIGPNPNSRYQGLPDDPQGTGLEAIRKAMELANNGTAKERDMINAMFVLYNKDAIPDNRERDFAYLDAMRELHDKYPEDPD
;
A
#
# COMPACT_ATOMS: atom_id res chain seq x y z
N PRO A 1 -4.73 -15.70 1.35
CA PRO A 1 -4.93 -14.31 0.87
C PRO A 1 -3.59 -13.56 0.80
N TYR A 2 -3.15 -13.18 -0.40
CA TYR A 2 -1.83 -12.53 -0.62
C TYR A 2 -1.77 -11.10 -0.02
N TRP A 3 -2.92 -10.46 0.22
CA TRP A 3 -3.03 -9.14 0.83
C TRP A 3 -2.62 -9.10 2.31
N GLY A 4 -2.96 -10.11 3.12
CA GLY A 4 -2.56 -10.17 4.53
C GLY A 4 -1.04 -10.22 4.73
N MET A 5 -0.29 -10.69 3.73
CA MET A 5 1.17 -10.63 3.71
C MET A 5 1.70 -9.23 3.38
N ALA A 6 1.03 -8.50 2.47
CA ALA A 6 1.40 -7.12 2.13
C ALA A 6 1.09 -6.13 3.28
N HIS A 7 -0.03 -6.32 4.00
CA HIS A 7 -0.38 -5.50 5.17
C HIS A 7 0.59 -5.70 6.34
N ALA A 8 1.16 -6.90 6.50
CA ALA A 8 2.10 -7.22 7.58
C ALA A 8 3.54 -6.73 7.32
N ILE A 9 3.89 -6.46 6.06
CA ILE A 9 5.28 -6.20 5.62
C ILE A 9 5.44 -4.75 5.12
N GLY A 10 4.34 -4.00 4.99
CA GLY A 10 4.40 -2.64 4.45
C GLY A 10 4.74 -1.54 5.45
N PRO A 11 5.16 -0.37 4.93
CA PRO A 11 5.50 0.79 5.72
C PRO A 11 4.28 1.15 6.56
N ASN A 12 4.42 1.00 7.87
CA ASN A 12 3.43 1.48 8.79
C ASN A 12 3.63 3.00 8.88
N PRO A 13 2.64 3.84 8.52
CA PRO A 13 2.75 5.29 8.66
C PRO A 13 3.13 5.71 10.09
N ASN A 14 2.79 4.87 11.09
CA ASN A 14 3.17 5.08 12.48
C ASN A 14 4.68 4.95 12.76
N SER A 15 5.45 4.20 11.95
CA SER A 15 6.92 4.07 12.11
C SER A 15 7.65 5.38 11.80
N ARG A 16 7.09 6.24 10.95
CA ARG A 16 7.67 7.55 10.60
C ARG A 16 7.70 8.52 11.78
N TYR A 17 6.70 8.45 12.67
CA TYR A 17 6.66 9.28 13.88
C TYR A 17 7.81 8.94 14.85
N GLN A 18 8.50 7.81 14.66
CA GLN A 18 9.68 7.40 15.42
C GLN A 18 11.00 7.65 14.67
N GLY A 19 10.98 8.29 13.50
CA GLY A 19 12.18 8.61 12.73
C GLY A 19 12.87 7.41 12.06
N LEU A 20 12.18 6.28 11.94
CA LEU A 20 12.69 5.11 11.23
C LEU A 20 12.47 5.26 9.71
N PRO A 21 13.39 4.75 8.87
CA PRO A 21 13.14 4.66 7.43
C PRO A 21 11.89 3.80 7.18
N ASP A 22 11.08 4.19 6.20
CA ASP A 22 9.82 3.50 5.86
C ASP A 22 9.99 2.04 5.45
N ASP A 23 11.07 1.77 4.74
CA ASP A 23 11.39 0.46 4.21
C ASP A 23 12.92 0.34 4.18
N PRO A 24 13.56 0.17 5.36
CA PRO A 24 15.01 0.26 5.49
C PRO A 24 15.74 -0.83 4.70
N GLN A 25 15.06 -1.93 4.39
CA GLN A 25 15.60 -3.07 3.65
C GLN A 25 15.05 -3.17 2.22
N GLY A 26 14.14 -2.27 1.80
CA GLY A 26 13.48 -2.34 0.49
C GLY A 26 12.50 -3.51 0.33
N THR A 27 12.26 -4.28 1.39
CA THR A 27 11.48 -5.52 1.35
C THR A 27 9.99 -5.26 1.12
N GLY A 28 9.48 -4.12 1.58
CA GLY A 28 8.10 -3.72 1.34
C GLY A 28 7.87 -3.34 -0.12
N LEU A 29 8.79 -2.57 -0.72
CA LEU A 29 8.73 -2.19 -2.14
C LEU A 29 8.79 -3.42 -3.06
N GLU A 30 9.68 -4.37 -2.76
CA GLU A 30 9.78 -5.61 -3.53
C GLU A 30 8.51 -6.47 -3.37
N ALA A 31 7.95 -6.56 -2.16
CA ALA A 31 6.70 -7.28 -1.92
C ALA A 31 5.53 -6.69 -2.69
N ILE A 32 5.36 -5.35 -2.70
CA ILE A 32 4.25 -4.72 -3.41
C ILE A 32 4.41 -4.81 -4.93
N ARG A 33 5.65 -4.72 -5.46
CA ARG A 33 5.93 -4.99 -6.88
C ARG A 33 5.56 -6.41 -7.25
N LYS A 34 5.92 -7.38 -6.42
CA LYS A 34 5.55 -8.77 -6.65
C LYS A 34 4.04 -8.98 -6.61
N ALA A 35 3.35 -8.30 -5.68
CA ALA A 35 1.89 -8.34 -5.61
C ALA A 35 1.26 -7.77 -6.89
N MET A 36 1.76 -6.65 -7.44
CA MET A 36 1.29 -6.09 -8.72
C MET A 36 1.46 -7.06 -9.89
N GLU A 37 2.59 -7.77 -9.99
CA GLU A 37 2.80 -8.79 -11.03
C GLU A 37 1.76 -9.91 -10.96
N LEU A 38 1.38 -10.31 -9.74
CA LEU A 38 0.44 -11.39 -9.49
C LEU A 38 -1.03 -10.93 -9.50
N ALA A 39 -1.28 -9.62 -9.44
CA ALA A 39 -2.60 -9.02 -9.28
C ALA A 39 -3.57 -9.44 -10.40
N ASN A 40 -3.08 -9.70 -11.61
CA ASN A 40 -3.89 -10.17 -12.73
C ASN A 40 -4.59 -11.53 -12.47
N ASN A 41 -4.05 -12.34 -11.56
CA ASN A 41 -4.65 -13.61 -11.16
C ASN A 41 -5.65 -13.47 -9.99
N GLY A 42 -5.74 -12.28 -9.40
CA GLY A 42 -6.60 -11.98 -8.26
C GLY A 42 -7.97 -11.42 -8.68
N THR A 43 -8.84 -11.30 -7.68
CA THR A 43 -10.14 -10.63 -7.82
C THR A 43 -9.96 -9.12 -8.08
N ALA A 44 -10.98 -8.47 -8.63
CA ALA A 44 -10.95 -7.01 -8.82
C ALA A 44 -10.64 -6.26 -7.50
N LYS A 45 -11.22 -6.73 -6.39
CA LYS A 45 -10.98 -6.21 -5.04
C LYS A 45 -9.52 -6.32 -4.62
N GLU A 46 -8.90 -7.50 -4.77
CA GLU A 46 -7.49 -7.69 -4.42
C GLU A 46 -6.58 -6.79 -5.26
N ARG A 47 -6.90 -6.59 -6.55
CA ARG A 47 -6.17 -5.63 -7.40
C ARG A 47 -6.28 -4.21 -6.88
N ASP A 48 -7.48 -3.78 -6.52
CA ASP A 48 -7.72 -2.43 -6.01
C ASP A 48 -7.00 -2.19 -4.68
N MET A 49 -6.99 -3.18 -3.78
CA MET A 49 -6.21 -3.16 -2.54
C MET A 49 -4.70 -3.05 -2.79
N ILE A 50 -4.16 -3.83 -3.74
CA ILE A 50 -2.74 -3.77 -4.12
C ILE A 50 -2.39 -2.40 -4.70
N ASN A 51 -3.25 -1.84 -5.56
CA ASN A 51 -3.04 -0.53 -6.17
C ASN A 51 -3.05 0.59 -5.13
N ALA A 52 -4.01 0.59 -4.19
CA ALA A 52 -4.07 1.57 -3.11
C ALA A 52 -2.80 1.50 -2.24
N MET A 53 -2.36 0.29 -1.89
CA MET A 53 -1.15 0.07 -1.10
C MET A 53 0.12 0.53 -1.83
N PHE A 54 0.21 0.33 -3.16
CA PHE A 54 1.36 0.76 -3.95
C PHE A 54 1.62 2.27 -3.91
N VAL A 55 0.58 3.09 -3.71
CA VAL A 55 0.73 4.56 -3.58
C VAL A 55 1.74 4.92 -2.50
N LEU A 56 1.73 4.22 -1.37
CA LEU A 56 2.63 4.47 -0.25
C LEU A 56 4.11 4.22 -0.59
N TYR A 57 4.38 3.39 -1.59
CA TYR A 57 5.72 3.01 -2.04
C TYR A 57 6.19 3.76 -3.28
N ASN A 58 5.29 4.48 -3.96
CA ASN A 58 5.56 5.09 -5.26
C ASN A 58 6.34 6.41 -5.13
N LYS A 59 7.58 6.30 -4.62
CA LYS A 59 8.53 7.42 -4.45
C LYS A 59 8.93 8.04 -5.79
N ASP A 60 8.91 7.24 -6.85
CA ASP A 60 9.24 7.68 -8.20
C ASP A 60 8.20 8.68 -8.73
N ALA A 61 6.91 8.47 -8.42
CA ALA A 61 5.84 9.39 -8.81
C ALA A 61 5.57 10.49 -7.77
N ILE A 62 5.67 10.17 -6.47
CA ILE A 62 5.40 11.11 -5.36
C ILE A 62 6.62 11.11 -4.41
N PRO A 63 7.65 11.93 -4.69
CA PRO A 63 8.87 11.94 -3.91
C PRO A 63 8.68 12.46 -2.48
N ASP A 64 7.80 13.44 -2.29
CA ASP A 64 7.51 14.00 -0.97
C ASP A 64 6.74 13.00 -0.10
N ASN A 65 7.26 12.78 1.11
CA ASN A 65 6.72 11.79 2.03
C ASN A 65 5.32 12.14 2.52
N ARG A 66 5.05 13.42 2.79
CA ARG A 66 3.78 13.88 3.33
C ARG A 66 2.69 13.88 2.25
N GLU A 67 3.03 14.31 1.04
CA GLU A 67 2.13 14.22 -0.11
C GLU A 67 1.76 12.76 -0.41
N ARG A 68 2.74 11.86 -0.36
CA ARG A 68 2.50 10.43 -0.58
C ARG A 68 1.62 9.80 0.50
N ASP A 69 1.77 10.22 1.76
CA ASP A 69 0.91 9.77 2.85
C ASP A 69 -0.54 10.23 2.65
N PHE A 70 -0.77 11.48 2.23
CA PHE A 70 -2.11 11.95 1.91
C PHE A 70 -2.70 11.23 0.70
N ALA A 71 -1.93 11.05 -0.37
CA ALA A 71 -2.37 10.30 -1.54
C ALA A 71 -2.75 8.85 -1.19
N TYR A 72 -1.99 8.22 -0.30
CA TYR A 72 -2.31 6.89 0.22
C TYR A 72 -3.62 6.90 1.03
N LEU A 73 -3.81 7.86 1.93
CA LEU A 73 -5.06 7.98 2.71
C LEU A 73 -6.28 8.21 1.82
N ASP A 74 -6.14 9.01 0.76
CA ASP A 74 -7.21 9.24 -0.21
C ASP A 74 -7.53 7.96 -1.00
N ALA A 75 -6.52 7.22 -1.46
CA ALA A 75 -6.70 5.94 -2.13
C ALA A 75 -7.39 4.89 -1.23
N MET A 76 -7.01 4.83 0.05
CA MET A 76 -7.66 3.94 1.02
C MET A 76 -9.10 4.36 1.31
N ARG A 77 -9.41 5.67 1.31
CA ARG A 77 -10.79 6.16 1.44
C ARG A 77 -11.64 5.75 0.25
N GLU A 78 -11.16 5.95 -0.97
CA GLU A 78 -11.86 5.53 -2.19
C GLU A 78 -12.10 4.02 -2.20
N LEU A 79 -11.12 3.24 -1.73
CA LEU A 79 -11.25 1.79 -1.61
C LEU A 79 -12.34 1.40 -0.61
N HIS A 80 -12.37 2.04 0.57
CA HIS A 80 -13.40 1.81 1.58
C HIS A 80 -14.80 2.18 1.05
N ASP A 81 -14.93 3.32 0.37
CA ASP A 81 -16.21 3.75 -0.24
C ASP A 81 -16.68 2.75 -1.32
N LYS A 82 -15.74 2.11 -2.03
CA LYS A 82 -16.01 1.08 -3.04
C LYS A 82 -16.38 -0.28 -2.43
N TYR A 83 -15.87 -0.59 -1.24
CA TYR A 83 -16.08 -1.84 -0.51
C TYR A 83 -16.56 -1.59 0.93
N PRO A 84 -17.73 -0.96 1.14
CA PRO A 84 -18.15 -0.48 2.47
C PRO A 84 -18.53 -1.58 3.45
N GLU A 85 -18.91 -2.76 2.93
CA GLU A 85 -19.23 -3.96 3.74
C GLU A 85 -17.98 -4.79 4.08
N ASP A 86 -16.81 -4.32 3.64
CA ASP A 86 -15.54 -4.96 3.95
C ASP A 86 -14.96 -4.36 5.23
N PRO A 87 -14.76 -5.17 6.28
CA PRO A 87 -14.10 -4.70 7.50
C PRO A 87 -12.57 -4.57 7.34
N ASP A 88 -12.01 -5.07 6.23
CA ASP A 88 -10.59 -5.02 5.85
C ASP A 88 -10.24 -3.78 5.01
#